data_AF-A0A5M7CA36-F1
#
_entry.id   AF-A0A5M7CA36-F1
#
_cell.length_a   1.000
_cell.length_b   1.000
_cell.length_c   1.000
_cell.angle_alpha   90.00
_cell.angle_beta   90.00
_cell.angle_gamma   90.00
#
_symmetry.space_group_name_H-M   'P 1'
#
loop_
_entity.id
_entity.type
_entity.pdbx_description
1 polymer ?
#
loop_
_entity_poly.entity_id
_entity_poly.type
_entity_poly.pdbx_seq_one_letter_code
_entity_poly.pdbx_strand_id
1 'polypeptide(L)'
;MNHQPAPAARPARPATWLPDPLDDALLRYWDGYRWTFHTAARPTAPPAEAEEPRQQTPNPPARPDVAAALDRVRGALVGSMKEINLLPDHLQPEERVLALASALGDGFGVLACTDRRLLFLFVGILRKQFLHISWNEARAVRYDQSTKIFAVYTTKPTKRAVPALAVRVAHLEDARAVAHAAQTASAAPRLDVI
;
A
#
# COMPACT_ATOMS: atom_id res chain seq x y z
N MET A 1 -26.90 22.67 -52.24
CA MET A 1 -26.54 21.23 -52.16
C MET A 1 -25.66 21.06 -50.93
N ASN A 2 -26.22 20.60 -49.82
CA ASN A 2 -25.47 20.32 -48.58
C ASN A 2 -24.81 18.95 -48.73
N HIS A 3 -23.48 18.91 -48.82
CA HIS A 3 -22.72 17.66 -48.69
C HIS A 3 -22.48 17.39 -47.20
N GLN A 4 -23.18 16.39 -46.68
CA GLN A 4 -22.94 15.82 -45.37
C GLN A 4 -21.71 14.89 -45.47
N PRO A 5 -20.65 15.05 -44.66
CA PRO A 5 -19.54 14.11 -44.66
C PRO A 5 -20.00 12.78 -44.06
N ALA A 6 -19.62 11.68 -44.72
CA ALA A 6 -19.93 10.31 -44.29
C ALA A 6 -19.38 10.03 -42.89
N PRO A 7 -20.05 9.19 -42.07
CA PRO A 7 -19.54 8.80 -40.77
C PRO A 7 -18.22 8.03 -40.94
N ALA A 8 -17.18 8.48 -40.23
CA ALA A 8 -15.89 7.79 -40.20
C ALA A 8 -16.09 6.35 -39.69
N ALA A 9 -15.79 5.37 -40.54
CA ALA A 9 -15.76 3.97 -40.15
C ALA A 9 -14.73 3.78 -39.04
N ARG A 10 -15.16 3.29 -37.88
CA ARG A 10 -14.24 2.91 -36.80
C ARG A 10 -13.35 1.77 -37.32
N PRO A 11 -12.04 1.75 -37.03
CA PRO A 11 -11.20 0.62 -37.43
C PRO A 11 -11.73 -0.64 -36.74
N ALA A 12 -12.11 -1.64 -37.54
CA ALA A 12 -12.44 -2.96 -37.03
C ALA A 12 -11.18 -3.53 -36.36
N ARG A 13 -11.32 -3.95 -35.10
CA ARG A 13 -10.22 -4.57 -34.37
C ARG A 13 -9.83 -5.86 -35.11
N PRO A 14 -8.56 -6.07 -35.49
CA PRO A 14 -8.15 -7.27 -36.20
C PRO A 14 -8.34 -8.52 -35.32
N ALA A 15 -8.48 -9.68 -35.97
CA ALA A 15 -8.61 -10.94 -35.28
C ALA A 15 -7.36 -11.22 -34.43
N THR A 16 -7.55 -11.51 -33.14
CA THR A 16 -6.44 -11.68 -32.19
C THR A 16 -6.90 -12.37 -30.90
N TRP A 17 -5.95 -12.93 -30.15
CA TRP A 17 -6.19 -13.49 -28.82
C TRP A 17 -6.15 -12.37 -27.78
N LEU A 18 -7.19 -12.29 -26.94
CA LEU A 18 -7.34 -11.25 -25.92
C LEU A 18 -7.77 -11.87 -24.59
N PRO A 19 -7.54 -11.20 -23.45
CA PRO A 19 -8.02 -11.68 -22.15
C PRO A 19 -9.52 -11.97 -22.15
N ASP A 20 -9.91 -13.14 -21.64
CA ASP A 20 -11.33 -13.52 -21.53
C ASP A 20 -11.99 -12.66 -20.44
N PRO A 21 -13.05 -11.88 -20.75
CA PRO A 21 -13.71 -11.02 -19.77
C PRO A 21 -14.39 -11.80 -18.62
N LEU A 22 -14.54 -13.12 -18.75
CA LEU A 22 -15.11 -13.99 -17.72
C LEU A 22 -14.05 -14.72 -16.89
N ASP A 23 -12.81 -14.83 -17.38
CA ASP A 23 -11.71 -15.52 -16.69
C ASP A 23 -10.34 -14.95 -17.12
N ASP A 24 -9.68 -14.20 -16.24
CA ASP A 24 -8.40 -13.53 -16.56
C ASP A 24 -7.26 -14.54 -16.86
N ALA A 25 -7.39 -15.79 -16.39
CA ALA A 25 -6.41 -16.85 -16.65
C ALA A 25 -6.46 -17.37 -18.09
N LEU A 26 -7.49 -17.02 -18.86
CA LEU A 26 -7.70 -17.48 -20.23
C LEU A 26 -7.55 -16.34 -21.24
N LEU A 27 -7.09 -16.71 -22.43
CA LEU A 27 -7.23 -15.90 -23.64
C LEU A 27 -8.40 -16.46 -24.44
N ARG A 28 -9.28 -15.58 -24.91
CA ARG A 28 -10.35 -15.91 -25.85
C ARG A 28 -10.05 -15.28 -27.20
N TYR A 29 -10.36 -15.99 -28.28
CA TYR A 29 -10.09 -15.49 -29.63
C TYR A 29 -11.21 -14.54 -30.09
N TRP A 30 -10.82 -13.33 -30.49
CA TRP A 30 -11.65 -12.36 -31.20
C TRP A 30 -11.42 -12.54 -32.71
N ASP A 31 -12.48 -12.74 -33.49
CA ASP A 31 -12.37 -13.01 -34.94
C ASP A 31 -12.38 -11.75 -35.83
N GLY A 32 -12.49 -10.57 -35.22
CA GLY A 32 -12.65 -9.30 -35.93
C GLY A 32 -14.05 -8.70 -35.81
N TYR A 33 -15.06 -9.53 -35.56
CA TYR A 33 -16.47 -9.13 -35.47
C TYR A 33 -17.14 -9.55 -34.16
N ARG A 34 -16.74 -10.70 -33.57
CA ARG A 34 -17.25 -11.22 -32.30
C ARG A 34 -16.21 -12.08 -31.56
N TRP A 35 -16.51 -12.33 -30.29
CA TRP A 35 -15.80 -13.34 -29.51
C TRP A 35 -16.20 -14.73 -29.98
N THR A 36 -15.22 -15.61 -30.16
CA THR A 36 -15.45 -17.02 -30.47
C THR A 36 -15.37 -17.87 -29.19
N PHE A 37 -15.77 -19.14 -29.27
CA PHE A 37 -15.61 -20.09 -28.16
C PHE A 37 -14.19 -20.68 -28.07
N HIS A 38 -13.27 -20.28 -28.94
CA HIS A 38 -11.89 -20.71 -28.86
C HIS A 38 -11.22 -20.01 -27.69
N THR A 39 -10.80 -20.82 -26.72
CA THR A 39 -10.03 -20.39 -25.55
C THR A 39 -8.66 -21.06 -25.57
N ALA A 40 -7.67 -20.35 -25.05
CA ALA A 40 -6.33 -20.87 -24.80
C ALA A 40 -5.97 -20.50 -23.38
N ALA A 41 -5.25 -21.38 -22.68
CA ALA A 41 -4.61 -20.99 -21.44
C ALA A 41 -3.69 -19.82 -21.73
N ARG A 42 -3.76 -18.75 -20.94
CA ARG A 42 -2.72 -17.71 -21.02
C ARG A 42 -1.41 -18.43 -20.71
N PRO A 43 -0.37 -18.32 -21.56
CA PRO A 43 0.94 -18.81 -21.20
C PRO A 43 1.33 -18.13 -19.89
N THR A 44 1.32 -18.87 -18.80
CA THR A 44 2.05 -18.47 -17.61
C THR A 44 3.49 -18.52 -18.07
N ALA A 45 4.13 -17.35 -18.19
CA ALA A 45 5.51 -17.29 -18.63
C ALA A 45 6.30 -18.34 -17.83
N PRO A 46 7.01 -19.28 -18.47
CA PRO A 46 8.07 -19.99 -17.77
C PRO A 46 9.04 -18.94 -17.20
N PRO A 47 9.75 -19.21 -16.09
CA PRO A 47 10.75 -18.29 -15.57
C PRO A 47 11.68 -17.93 -16.74
N ALA A 48 11.64 -16.67 -17.16
CA ALA A 48 12.30 -16.23 -18.37
C ALA A 48 13.81 -16.42 -18.21
N GLU A 49 14.36 -17.33 -18.98
CA GLU A 49 15.77 -17.42 -19.28
C GLU A 49 16.12 -16.21 -20.16
N ALA A 50 16.98 -15.33 -19.64
CA ALA A 50 17.74 -14.31 -20.34
C ALA A 50 16.97 -13.38 -21.31
N GLU A 51 16.16 -12.49 -20.77
CA GLU A 51 15.99 -11.15 -21.35
C GLU A 51 17.04 -10.23 -20.72
N GLU A 52 17.82 -9.53 -21.56
CA GLU A 52 18.87 -8.60 -21.18
C GLU A 52 18.45 -7.68 -20.03
N PRO A 53 19.37 -7.32 -19.10
CA PRO A 53 19.04 -6.65 -17.87
C PRO A 53 18.54 -5.23 -18.17
N ARG A 54 17.22 -5.09 -18.40
CA ARG A 54 16.52 -3.89 -17.92
C ARG A 54 16.81 -3.90 -16.45
N GLN A 55 17.69 -3.00 -16.04
CA GLN A 55 18.15 -2.81 -14.68
C GLN A 55 16.92 -2.86 -13.77
N GLN A 56 16.64 -4.04 -13.23
CA GLN A 56 16.00 -4.16 -11.95
C GLN A 56 16.97 -3.40 -11.07
N THR A 57 16.60 -2.16 -10.71
CA THR A 57 17.30 -1.43 -9.65
C THR A 57 17.51 -2.48 -8.56
N PRO A 58 18.75 -2.74 -8.14
CA PRO A 58 19.02 -3.80 -7.19
C PRO A 58 18.01 -3.64 -6.06
N ASN A 59 17.26 -4.71 -5.76
CA ASN A 59 16.40 -4.76 -4.60
C ASN A 59 17.24 -4.16 -3.46
N PRO A 60 16.90 -2.96 -2.95
CA PRO A 60 17.83 -2.23 -2.12
C PRO A 60 18.23 -3.18 -0.98
N PRO A 61 19.52 -3.30 -0.68
CA PRO A 61 19.98 -4.20 0.37
C PRO A 61 19.11 -3.96 1.59
N ALA A 62 18.58 -5.06 2.17
CA ALA A 62 17.58 -5.06 3.23
C ALA A 62 17.69 -3.79 4.08
N ARG A 63 16.73 -2.89 3.87
CA ARG A 63 16.83 -1.49 4.30
C ARG A 63 17.26 -1.42 5.77
N PRO A 64 18.45 -0.89 6.10
CA PRO A 64 19.02 -1.01 7.45
C PRO A 64 18.20 -0.26 8.50
N ASP A 65 17.47 0.78 8.10
CA ASP A 65 16.53 1.51 8.93
C ASP A 65 15.29 0.68 9.29
N VAL A 66 14.80 -0.17 8.37
CA VAL A 66 13.71 -1.11 8.66
C VAL A 66 14.18 -2.15 9.69
N ALA A 67 15.37 -2.72 9.51
CA ALA A 67 15.95 -3.67 10.45
C ALA A 67 16.19 -3.03 11.84
N ALA A 68 16.76 -1.83 11.89
CA ALA A 68 16.96 -1.12 13.14
C ALA A 68 15.65 -0.76 13.84
N ALA A 69 14.60 -0.41 13.09
CA ALA A 69 13.28 -0.16 13.65
C ALA A 69 12.63 -1.45 14.17
N LEU A 70 12.82 -2.57 13.45
CA LEU A 70 12.35 -3.89 13.83
C LEU A 70 12.94 -4.36 15.18
N ASP A 71 14.24 -4.18 15.39
CA ASP A 71 14.93 -4.54 16.65
C ASP A 71 14.39 -3.79 17.89
N ARG A 72 13.73 -2.65 17.67
CA ARG A 72 13.14 -1.83 18.74
C ARG A 72 11.71 -2.22 19.08
N VAL A 73 11.02 -2.99 18.24
CA VAL A 73 9.64 -3.42 18.48
C VAL A 73 9.60 -4.34 19.70
N ARG A 74 8.64 -4.10 20.60
CA ARG A 74 8.41 -4.90 21.81
C ARG A 74 7.20 -5.82 21.66
N GLY A 75 6.21 -5.44 20.88
CA GLY A 75 5.07 -6.27 20.53
C GLY A 75 5.44 -7.46 19.65
N ALA A 76 4.68 -8.53 19.76
CA ALA A 76 4.80 -9.67 18.86
C ALA A 76 4.38 -9.26 17.44
N LEU A 77 5.26 -9.44 16.46
CA LEU A 77 4.98 -9.24 15.04
C LEU A 77 4.48 -10.52 14.35
N VAL A 78 3.98 -11.47 15.16
CA VAL A 78 3.44 -12.74 14.67
C VAL A 78 2.26 -12.44 13.75
N GLY A 79 2.39 -12.84 12.49
CA GLY A 79 1.40 -12.57 11.43
C GLY A 79 1.63 -11.30 10.62
N SER A 80 2.65 -10.49 10.94
CA SER A 80 2.96 -9.22 10.24
C SER A 80 4.33 -9.22 9.53
N MET A 81 5.07 -10.33 9.56
CA MET A 81 6.41 -10.41 8.97
C MET A 81 6.39 -10.29 7.44
N LYS A 82 5.30 -10.74 6.80
CA LYS A 82 5.09 -10.56 5.36
C LYS A 82 5.05 -9.07 5.02
N GLU A 83 4.32 -8.28 5.79
CA GLU A 83 4.20 -6.84 5.61
C GLU A 83 5.52 -6.12 5.87
N ILE A 84 6.35 -6.59 6.81
CA ILE A 84 7.72 -6.08 7.00
C ILE A 84 8.56 -6.29 5.75
N ASN A 85 8.49 -7.48 5.15
CA ASN A 85 9.24 -7.80 3.93
C ASN A 85 8.77 -7.00 2.72
N LEU A 86 7.49 -6.64 2.68
CA LEU A 86 6.89 -5.81 1.61
C LEU A 86 7.07 -4.32 1.85
N LEU A 87 7.36 -3.89 3.09
CA LEU A 87 7.46 -2.48 3.45
C LEU A 87 8.41 -1.69 2.55
N PRO A 88 9.62 -2.16 2.18
CA PRO A 88 10.52 -1.44 1.28
C PRO A 88 9.89 -1.02 -0.06
N ASP A 89 8.99 -1.83 -0.62
CA ASP A 89 8.30 -1.54 -1.89
C ASP A 89 7.29 -0.39 -1.78
N HIS A 90 6.88 -0.07 -0.54
CA HIS A 90 5.93 1.00 -0.24
C HIS A 90 6.61 2.30 0.20
N LEU A 91 7.93 2.28 0.41
CA LEU A 91 8.72 3.44 0.83
C LEU A 91 9.30 4.16 -0.38
N GLN A 92 9.37 5.49 -0.29
CA GLN A 92 10.13 6.26 -1.28
C GLN A 92 11.64 6.02 -1.07
N PRO A 93 12.49 6.19 -2.11
CA PRO A 93 13.93 5.90 -2.02
C PRO A 93 14.63 6.61 -0.85
N GLU A 94 14.24 7.86 -0.58
CA GLU A 94 14.83 8.71 0.46
C GLU A 94 14.05 8.72 1.78
N GLU A 95 12.89 8.05 1.83
CA GLU A 95 12.02 8.01 3.02
C GLU A 95 12.58 7.01 4.03
N ARG A 96 12.81 7.38 5.29
CA ARG A 96 13.42 6.54 6.33
C ARG A 96 12.42 6.06 7.37
N VAL A 97 12.48 4.79 7.77
CA VAL A 97 11.67 4.24 8.86
C VAL A 97 12.29 4.59 10.22
N LEU A 98 11.48 5.22 11.07
CA LEU A 98 11.89 5.70 12.39
C LEU A 98 11.37 4.80 13.52
N ALA A 99 10.17 4.25 13.36
CA ALA A 99 9.57 3.32 14.31
C ALA A 99 8.59 2.37 13.61
N LEU A 100 8.43 1.17 14.16
CA LEU A 100 7.47 0.16 13.72
C LEU A 100 6.60 -0.27 14.91
N ALA A 101 5.40 -0.72 14.62
CA ALA A 101 4.54 -1.42 15.57
C ALA A 101 3.70 -2.48 14.85
N SER A 102 3.42 -3.59 15.53
CA SER A 102 2.31 -4.46 15.11
C SER A 102 1.00 -3.72 15.33
N ALA A 103 0.14 -3.71 14.31
CA ALA A 103 -1.12 -3.03 14.36
C ALA A 103 -2.23 -3.85 13.71
N LEU A 104 -3.46 -3.64 14.16
CA LEU A 104 -4.66 -4.28 13.63
C LEU A 104 -5.56 -3.21 13.02
N GLY A 105 -5.72 -3.26 11.70
CA GLY A 105 -6.75 -2.55 10.94
C GLY A 105 -7.86 -3.54 10.59
N ASP A 106 -8.10 -3.75 9.29
CA ASP A 106 -8.94 -4.85 8.79
C ASP A 106 -8.30 -6.23 8.98
N GLY A 107 -7.00 -6.27 9.29
CA GLY A 107 -6.22 -7.45 9.64
C GLY A 107 -4.90 -7.09 10.31
N PHE A 108 -4.12 -8.09 10.72
CA PHE A 108 -2.83 -7.90 11.37
C PHE A 108 -1.80 -7.41 10.37
N GLY A 109 -1.22 -6.25 10.63
CA GLY A 109 -0.28 -5.58 9.75
C GLY A 109 0.77 -4.78 10.49
N VAL A 110 1.50 -3.98 9.74
CA VAL A 110 2.57 -3.13 10.25
C VAL A 110 2.14 -1.69 10.17
N LEU A 111 2.24 -0.99 11.31
CA LEU A 111 2.23 0.46 11.35
C LEU A 111 3.69 0.95 11.31
N ALA A 112 4.03 1.71 10.29
CA ALA A 112 5.35 2.30 10.12
C ALA A 112 5.28 3.82 10.21
N CYS A 113 6.11 4.38 11.10
CA CYS A 113 6.37 5.80 11.19
C CYS A 113 7.64 6.10 10.41
N THR A 114 7.54 6.95 9.40
CA THR A 114 8.68 7.40 8.60
C THR A 114 9.00 8.86 8.89
N ASP A 115 10.10 9.36 8.32
CA ASP A 115 10.42 10.79 8.32
C ASP A 115 9.45 11.64 7.47
N ARG A 116 8.59 11.03 6.64
CA ARG A 116 7.65 11.73 5.75
C ARG A 116 6.17 11.53 6.08
N ARG A 117 5.80 10.37 6.62
CA ARG A 117 4.40 9.99 6.84
C ARG A 117 4.25 8.86 7.86
N LEU A 118 3.03 8.67 8.32
CA LEU A 118 2.59 7.42 8.92
C LEU A 118 1.97 6.54 7.84
N LEU A 119 2.25 5.24 7.85
CA LEU A 119 1.58 4.29 6.98
C LEU A 119 1.24 2.99 7.71
N PHE A 120 0.12 2.39 7.34
CA PHE A 120 -0.30 1.06 7.77
C PHE A 120 -0.41 0.14 6.56
N LEU A 121 0.18 -1.04 6.64
CA LEU A 121 0.15 -2.06 5.61
C LEU A 121 -0.39 -3.38 6.18
N PHE A 122 -1.35 -3.97 5.49
CA PHE A 122 -1.87 -5.32 5.72
C PHE A 122 -2.12 -6.05 4.40
N VAL A 123 -1.67 -7.30 4.28
CA VAL A 123 -1.83 -8.12 3.07
C VAL A 123 -2.33 -9.53 3.43
N GLY A 124 -3.64 -9.68 3.56
CA GLY A 124 -4.33 -10.96 3.67
C GLY A 124 -4.53 -11.69 2.32
N ILE A 125 -5.16 -12.86 2.37
CA ILE A 125 -5.46 -13.69 1.18
C ILE A 125 -6.53 -13.02 0.30
N LEU A 126 -7.60 -12.52 0.92
CA LEU A 126 -8.75 -11.93 0.23
C LEU A 126 -8.77 -10.40 0.25
N ARG A 127 -8.05 -9.79 1.19
CA ARG A 127 -8.07 -8.35 1.43
C ARG A 127 -6.67 -7.81 1.61
N LYS A 128 -6.47 -6.57 1.17
CA LYS A 128 -5.27 -5.78 1.39
C LYS A 128 -5.71 -4.41 1.88
N GLN A 129 -4.95 -3.81 2.77
CA GLN A 129 -5.18 -2.47 3.27
C GLN A 129 -3.86 -1.71 3.28
N PHE A 130 -3.87 -0.55 2.64
CA PHE A 130 -2.76 0.39 2.65
C PHE A 130 -3.31 1.76 2.99
N LEU A 131 -2.99 2.25 4.19
CA LEU A 131 -3.37 3.57 4.67
C LEU A 131 -2.10 4.39 4.84
N HIS A 132 -2.14 5.68 4.53
CA HIS A 132 -1.05 6.58 4.89
C HIS A 132 -1.57 8.00 5.14
N ILE A 133 -0.82 8.77 5.92
CA ILE A 133 -1.05 10.20 6.15
C ILE A 133 0.29 10.92 6.17
N SER A 134 0.44 11.94 5.33
CA SER A 134 1.64 12.78 5.32
C SER A 134 1.74 13.63 6.58
N TRP A 135 2.97 13.88 7.07
CA TRP A 135 3.16 14.78 8.22
C TRP A 135 2.71 16.22 7.94
N ASN A 136 2.62 16.62 6.67
CA ASN A 136 2.08 17.93 6.28
C ASN A 136 0.55 18.02 6.45
N GLU A 137 -0.13 16.87 6.43
CA GLU A 137 -1.59 16.76 6.57
C GLU A 137 -1.98 16.47 8.02
N ALA A 138 -1.12 15.75 8.76
CA ALA A 138 -1.35 15.40 10.14
C ALA A 138 -1.42 16.66 11.04
N ARG A 139 -2.47 16.71 11.87
CA ARG A 139 -2.69 17.75 12.89
C ARG A 139 -2.60 17.21 14.30
N ALA A 140 -2.97 15.94 14.50
CA ALA A 140 -2.86 15.32 15.80
C ALA A 140 -2.65 13.82 15.70
N VAL A 141 -1.95 13.27 16.68
CA VAL A 141 -1.81 11.84 16.94
C VAL A 141 -2.36 11.57 18.33
N ARG A 142 -3.22 10.57 18.46
CA ARG A 142 -3.75 10.16 19.75
C ARG A 142 -3.61 8.66 19.94
N TYR A 143 -3.16 8.27 21.13
CA TYR A 143 -3.23 6.87 21.55
C TYR A 143 -4.18 6.71 22.73
N ASP A 144 -5.28 6.01 22.51
CA ASP A 144 -6.22 5.70 23.58
C ASP A 144 -5.85 4.37 24.24
N GLN A 145 -5.38 4.42 25.49
CA GLN A 145 -4.87 3.24 26.19
C GLN A 145 -5.94 2.20 26.53
N SER A 146 -7.22 2.61 26.66
CA SER A 146 -8.33 1.74 26.99
C SER A 146 -8.72 0.90 25.77
N THR A 147 -8.91 1.58 24.64
CA THR A 147 -9.31 0.94 23.37
C THR A 147 -8.13 0.42 22.55
N LYS A 148 -6.90 0.79 22.93
CA LYS A 148 -5.65 0.51 22.22
C LYS A 148 -5.63 1.10 20.81
N ILE A 149 -6.43 2.11 20.53
CA ILE A 149 -6.51 2.76 19.22
C ILE A 149 -5.43 3.82 19.10
N PHE A 150 -4.60 3.69 18.07
CA PHE A 150 -3.70 4.71 17.58
C PHE A 150 -4.38 5.41 16.39
N ALA A 151 -4.63 6.70 16.55
CA ALA A 151 -5.39 7.50 15.59
C ALA A 151 -4.61 8.73 15.15
N VAL A 152 -4.69 9.04 13.85
CA VAL A 152 -4.16 10.28 13.27
C VAL A 152 -5.31 11.10 12.72
N TYR A 153 -5.31 12.39 13.04
CA TYR A 153 -6.31 13.35 12.57
C TYR A 153 -5.65 14.38 11.66
N THR A 154 -6.33 14.73 10.57
CA THR A 154 -5.95 15.84 9.67
C THR A 154 -6.62 17.16 10.05
N THR A 155 -7.42 17.15 11.12
CA THR A 155 -8.07 18.30 11.74
C THR A 155 -7.84 18.27 13.25
N LYS A 156 -8.10 19.38 13.96
CA LYS A 156 -8.01 19.38 15.42
C LYS A 156 -9.01 18.36 16.00
N PRO A 157 -8.57 17.44 16.88
CA PRO A 157 -9.46 16.45 17.47
C PRO A 157 -10.58 17.12 18.26
N THR A 158 -11.82 16.85 17.88
CA THR A 158 -13.02 17.20 18.65
C THR A 158 -13.76 15.90 19.00
N LYS A 159 -14.77 15.95 19.86
CA LYS A 159 -15.56 14.75 20.24
C LYS A 159 -16.19 14.02 19.03
N ARG A 160 -16.37 14.70 17.90
CA ARG A 160 -16.95 14.15 16.66
C ARG A 160 -15.93 14.03 15.52
N ALA A 161 -14.65 14.34 15.77
CA ALA A 161 -13.63 14.23 14.74
C ALA A 161 -13.44 12.76 14.36
N VAL A 162 -13.48 12.50 13.05
CA VAL A 162 -13.19 11.19 12.48
C VAL A 162 -11.70 11.14 12.19
N PRO A 163 -10.96 10.11 12.65
CA PRO A 163 -9.56 9.97 12.34
C PRO A 163 -9.38 9.65 10.85
N ALA A 164 -8.33 10.21 10.26
CA ALA A 164 -7.95 9.91 8.88
C ALA A 164 -7.26 8.53 8.77
N LEU A 165 -6.62 8.09 9.85
CA LEU A 165 -6.09 6.75 10.03
C LEU A 165 -6.36 6.31 11.46
N ALA A 166 -6.91 5.12 11.65
CA ALA A 166 -7.07 4.51 12.96
C ALA A 166 -6.76 3.01 12.89
N VAL A 167 -5.84 2.57 13.73
CA VAL A 167 -5.46 1.15 13.87
C VAL A 167 -5.29 0.82 15.34
N ARG A 168 -5.47 -0.44 15.71
CA ARG A 168 -5.26 -0.90 17.08
C ARG A 168 -3.81 -1.35 17.28
N VAL A 169 -3.10 -0.73 18.22
CA VAL A 169 -1.74 -1.09 18.61
C VAL A 169 -1.78 -1.62 20.04
N ALA A 170 -1.59 -2.93 20.20
CA ALA A 170 -1.80 -3.60 21.49
C ALA A 170 -0.74 -3.22 22.53
N HIS A 171 0.51 -3.07 22.11
CA HIS A 171 1.64 -2.80 23.00
C HIS A 171 1.82 -1.29 23.22
N LEU A 172 1.71 -0.84 24.47
CA LEU A 172 1.80 0.59 24.81
C LEU A 172 3.16 1.20 24.45
N GLU A 173 4.26 0.47 24.71
CA GLU A 173 5.61 0.95 24.39
C GLU A 173 5.82 1.16 22.89
N ASP A 174 5.27 0.29 22.04
CA ASP A 174 5.35 0.48 20.58
C ASP A 174 4.52 1.69 20.13
N ALA A 175 3.31 1.85 20.70
CA ALA A 175 2.48 3.02 20.42
C ALA A 175 3.17 4.33 20.83
N ARG A 176 3.86 4.35 21.98
CA ARG A 176 4.66 5.49 22.45
C ARG A 176 5.85 5.74 21.53
N ALA A 177 6.57 4.69 21.11
CA ALA A 177 7.69 4.81 20.19
C ALA A 177 7.26 5.41 18.85
N VAL A 178 6.14 4.94 18.30
CA VAL A 178 5.53 5.50 17.07
C VAL A 178 5.09 6.95 17.27
N ALA A 179 4.44 7.30 18.38
CA ALA A 179 4.02 8.67 18.67
C ALA A 179 5.21 9.63 18.83
N HIS A 180 6.26 9.21 19.54
CA HIS A 180 7.49 9.98 19.70
C HIS A 180 8.22 10.17 18.36
N ALA A 181 8.31 9.12 17.55
CA ALA A 181 8.86 9.21 16.20
C ALA A 181 8.05 10.17 15.32
N ALA A 182 6.71 10.12 15.40
CA ALA A 182 5.83 11.04 14.66
C ALA A 182 6.04 12.50 15.07
N GLN A 183 6.19 12.76 16.37
CA GLN A 183 6.52 14.10 16.89
C GLN A 183 7.86 14.61 16.35
N THR A 184 8.87 13.73 16.30
CA THR A 184 10.22 14.07 15.83
C THR A 184 10.25 14.31 14.32
N ALA A 185 9.50 13.51 13.57
CA ALA A 185 9.45 13.56 12.10
C ALA A 185 8.60 14.72 11.56
N SER A 186 7.62 15.18 12.34
CA SER A 186 6.74 16.25 11.89
C SER A 186 7.50 17.57 11.79
N ALA A 187 7.75 18.02 10.57
CA ALA A 187 8.25 19.36 10.29
C ALA A 187 7.23 20.47 10.61
N ALA A 188 5.97 20.10 10.88
CA ALA A 188 4.93 21.04 11.26
C ALA A 188 5.05 21.36 12.77
N PRO A 189 5.10 22.63 13.18
CA PRO A 189 5.08 23.05 14.60
C PRO A 189 3.76 22.74 15.35
N ARG A 190 2.98 21.75 14.91
CA ARG A 190 1.53 21.63 15.17
C ARG A 190 1.04 20.19 15.30
N LEU A 191 1.92 19.20 15.46
CA LEU A 191 1.43 17.85 15.77
C LEU A 191 1.07 17.81 17.25
N ASP A 192 -0.23 17.81 17.54
CA ASP A 192 -0.72 17.61 18.91
C ASP A 192 -0.67 16.10 19.22
N VAL A 193 0.26 15.68 20.08
CA VAL A 193 0.33 14.29 20.58
C VAL A 193 -0.41 14.20 21.92
N ILE A 194 -1.47 13.40 21.97
CA ILE A 194 -2.43 13.33 23.09
C ILE A 194 -2.59 11.90 23.60
#